data_AF-A0ABD4XM00-F1
#
_entry.id   AF-A0ABD4XM00-F1
#
_cell.length_a   1.000
_cell.length_b   1.000
_cell.length_c   1.000
_cell.angle_alpha   90.00
_cell.angle_beta   90.00
_cell.angle_gamma   90.00
#
_symmetry.space_group_name_H-M   'P 1'
#
loop_
_entity.id
_entity.type
_entity.pdbx_description
1 polymer ?
#
loop_
_entity_poly.entity_id
_entity_poly.type
_entity_poly.pdbx_seq_one_letter_code
_entity_poly.pdbx_strand_id
1 'polypeptide(L)'
;MTEHSFASVKELATSLGISRTTLYKRAKDAAVELTGTYTDEQIDILKGVYQSEHPSEHNEHESEQNWTVLSEQLTVKDQQIKELHEQLKQAQKLVDQAQQLQLKTQLQLEEKQEKILLLESANKEDVPEKKGFWRSLFGK
;
A
#
# COMPACT_ATOMS: atom_id res chain seq x y z
N MET A 1 -21.24 -29.72 -20.69
CA MET A 1 -20.78 -30.00 -19.32
C MET A 1 -19.28 -30.23 -19.42
N THR A 2 -18.48 -29.32 -18.88
CA THR A 2 -17.03 -29.52 -18.82
C THR A 2 -16.70 -30.21 -17.50
N GLU A 3 -15.91 -31.28 -17.59
CA GLU A 3 -15.44 -32.03 -16.42
C GLU A 3 -13.99 -31.64 -16.16
N HIS A 4 -13.68 -31.36 -14.89
CA HIS A 4 -12.34 -31.02 -14.43
C HIS A 4 -11.76 -32.18 -13.65
N SER A 5 -10.68 -32.75 -14.15
CA SER A 5 -9.95 -33.83 -13.47
C SER A 5 -8.72 -33.29 -12.74
N PHE A 6 -8.53 -33.73 -11.50
CA PHE A 6 -7.35 -33.41 -10.68
C PHE A 6 -6.72 -34.71 -10.19
N ALA A 7 -5.39 -34.80 -10.22
CA ALA A 7 -4.67 -36.01 -9.80
C ALA A 7 -4.66 -36.19 -8.27
N SER A 8 -4.89 -35.11 -7.51
CA SER A 8 -4.92 -35.14 -6.05
C SER A 8 -5.80 -34.05 -5.46
N VAL A 9 -6.36 -34.31 -4.28
CA VAL A 9 -7.01 -33.31 -3.43
C VAL A 9 -6.09 -32.10 -3.15
N LYS A 10 -4.76 -32.32 -3.09
CA LYS A 10 -3.79 -31.22 -2.96
C LYS A 10 -3.80 -30.30 -4.18
N GLU A 11 -3.86 -30.88 -5.37
CA GLU A 11 -3.86 -30.15 -6.63
C GLU A 11 -5.15 -29.35 -6.78
N LEU A 12 -6.30 -29.97 -6.50
CA LEU A 12 -7.60 -29.30 -6.43
C LEU A 12 -7.60 -28.13 -5.43
N ALA A 13 -7.08 -28.32 -4.22
CA ALA A 13 -7.00 -27.24 -3.24
C ALA A 13 -6.13 -26.08 -3.74
N THR A 14 -5.02 -26.40 -4.43
CA THR A 14 -4.09 -25.42 -4.97
C THR A 14 -4.71 -24.66 -6.15
N SER A 15 -5.40 -25.34 -7.07
CA SER A 15 -6.07 -24.72 -8.22
C SER A 15 -7.21 -23.78 -7.78
N LEU A 16 -7.91 -24.15 -6.70
CA LEU A 16 -8.95 -23.33 -6.10
C LEU A 16 -8.41 -22.21 -5.19
N GLY A 17 -7.11 -22.21 -4.88
CA GLY A 17 -6.48 -21.22 -4.00
C GLY A 17 -6.92 -21.34 -2.54
N ILE A 18 -7.36 -22.52 -2.09
CA ILE A 18 -7.85 -22.77 -0.73
C ILE A 18 -7.03 -23.83 -0.01
N SER A 19 -7.11 -23.84 1.32
CA SER A 19 -6.46 -24.89 2.11
C SER A 19 -7.19 -26.24 1.96
N ARG A 20 -6.48 -27.36 2.13
CA ARG A 20 -7.10 -28.69 2.09
C ARG A 20 -8.18 -28.85 3.16
N THR A 21 -7.98 -28.29 4.35
CA THR A 21 -8.98 -28.34 5.44
C THR A 21 -10.25 -27.60 5.05
N THR A 22 -10.13 -26.42 4.43
CA THR A 22 -11.28 -25.68 3.88
C THR A 22 -11.99 -26.48 2.79
N LEU A 23 -11.24 -27.11 1.88
CA LEU A 23 -11.79 -27.95 0.82
C LEU A 23 -12.59 -29.14 1.39
N TYR A 24 -12.03 -29.88 2.34
CA TYR A 24 -12.74 -30.99 2.99
C TYR A 24 -13.99 -30.54 3.72
N LYS A 25 -13.94 -29.40 4.41
CA LYS A 25 -15.11 -28.83 5.09
C LYS A 25 -16.23 -28.54 4.09
N ARG A 26 -15.92 -27.82 3.00
CA ARG A 26 -16.89 -27.47 1.96
C ARG A 26 -17.44 -28.68 1.22
N ALA A 27 -16.58 -29.65 0.91
CA ALA A 27 -16.99 -30.90 0.29
C ALA A 27 -17.99 -31.67 1.18
N LYS A 28 -17.74 -31.71 2.49
CA LYS A 28 -18.66 -32.31 3.47
C LYS A 28 -19.98 -31.54 3.53
N ASP A 29 -19.92 -30.22 3.63
CA ASP A 29 -21.11 -29.36 3.77
C ASP A 29 -22.01 -29.39 2.52
N ALA A 30 -21.41 -29.55 1.33
CA ALA A 30 -22.13 -29.63 0.05
C ALA A 30 -22.39 -31.07 -0.44
N ALA A 31 -22.09 -32.08 0.38
CA ALA A 31 -22.20 -33.51 0.02
C ALA A 31 -21.49 -33.87 -1.31
N VAL A 32 -20.35 -33.25 -1.61
CA VAL A 32 -19.52 -33.54 -2.79
C VAL A 32 -18.41 -34.52 -2.41
N GLU A 33 -18.36 -35.67 -3.08
CA GLU A 33 -17.27 -36.62 -2.89
C GLU A 33 -15.99 -36.17 -3.63
N LEU A 34 -14.83 -36.33 -2.99
CA LEU A 34 -13.55 -35.96 -3.57
C LEU A 34 -12.97 -37.10 -4.43
N THR A 35 -13.65 -37.42 -5.53
CA THR A 35 -13.33 -38.56 -6.42
C THR A 35 -12.26 -38.25 -7.47
N GLY A 36 -11.89 -36.98 -7.65
CA GLY A 36 -10.88 -36.53 -8.60
C GLY A 36 -11.43 -35.95 -9.91
N THR A 37 -12.72 -36.14 -10.21
CA THR A 37 -13.41 -35.53 -11.36
C THR A 37 -14.61 -34.73 -10.87
N TYR A 38 -14.73 -33.48 -11.32
CA TYR A 38 -15.75 -32.56 -10.84
C TYR A 38 -16.41 -31.81 -12.00
N THR A 39 -17.72 -31.55 -11.86
CA THR A 39 -18.43 -30.64 -12.78
C THR A 39 -18.08 -29.18 -12.47
N ASP A 40 -18.33 -28.28 -13.42
CA ASP A 40 -18.19 -26.83 -13.21
C ASP A 40 -18.95 -26.36 -11.96
N GLU A 41 -20.17 -26.87 -11.76
CA GLU A 41 -21.01 -26.56 -10.60
C GLU A 41 -20.36 -27.01 -9.29
N GLN A 42 -19.81 -28.24 -9.24
CA GLN A 42 -19.10 -28.73 -8.06
C GLN A 42 -17.84 -27.91 -7.78
N ILE A 43 -17.12 -27.47 -8.82
CA ILE A 43 -15.96 -26.60 -8.68
C ILE A 43 -16.35 -25.24 -8.11
N ASP A 44 -17.43 -24.64 -8.58
CA ASP A 44 -17.90 -23.34 -8.08
C ASP A 44 -18.38 -23.42 -6.62
N ILE A 45 -19.05 -24.50 -6.25
CA ILE A 45 -19.44 -24.79 -4.86
C ILE A 45 -18.18 -24.95 -3.98
N LEU A 46 -17.20 -25.76 -4.39
CA LEU A 46 -15.97 -25.97 -3.63
C LEU A 46 -15.10 -24.71 -3.54
N LYS A 47 -15.13 -23.86 -4.58
CA LYS A 47 -14.48 -22.54 -4.59
C LYS A 47 -15.16 -21.56 -3.63
N GLY A 48 -16.43 -21.78 -3.33
CA GLY A 48 -17.25 -20.91 -2.46
C GLY A 48 -17.85 -19.73 -3.22
N VAL A 49 -18.05 -19.88 -4.54
CA VAL A 49 -18.74 -18.89 -5.38
C VAL A 49 -20.26 -18.99 -5.18
N TYR A 50 -20.76 -20.20 -4.88
CA TYR A 50 -22.13 -20.44 -4.46
C TYR A 50 -22.15 -20.88 -2.99
N GLN A 51 -22.85 -20.11 -2.15
CA GLN A 51 -23.26 -20.59 -0.84
C GLN A 51 -24.38 -21.61 -1.07
N SER A 52 -24.19 -22.86 -0.65
CA SER A 52 -25.25 -23.86 -0.72
C SER A 52 -26.41 -23.39 0.18
N GLU A 53 -27.54 -23.06 -0.43
CA GLU A 53 -28.84 -22.94 0.23
C GLU A 53 -29.30 -24.34 0.66
N HIS A 54 -28.63 -24.95 1.64
CA HIS A 54 -29.23 -26.06 2.38
C HIS A 54 -30.04 -25.45 3.53
N PRO A 55 -31.39 -25.44 3.45
CA PRO A 55 -32.23 -24.90 4.51
C PRO A 55 -32.22 -25.89 5.67
N SER A 56 -31.27 -25.69 6.59
CA SER A 56 -31.44 -26.20 7.94
C SER A 56 -32.39 -25.21 8.64
N GLU A 57 -33.58 -25.64 9.06
CA GLU A 57 -34.61 -24.81 9.72
C GLU A 57 -34.15 -24.15 11.05
N HIS A 58 -32.88 -24.31 11.44
CA HIS A 58 -32.22 -23.58 12.53
C HIS A 58 -31.53 -22.27 12.10
N ASN A 59 -31.51 -21.93 10.80
CA ASN A 59 -30.64 -20.87 10.27
C ASN A 59 -31.22 -19.45 10.27
N GLU A 60 -32.52 -19.23 10.39
CA GLU A 60 -33.08 -17.87 10.22
C GLU A 60 -32.57 -16.90 11.30
N HIS A 61 -32.56 -17.33 12.57
CA HIS A 61 -32.10 -16.49 13.68
C HIS A 61 -30.57 -16.31 13.70
N GLU A 62 -29.81 -17.31 13.23
CA GLU A 62 -28.36 -17.19 13.02
C GLU A 62 -28.05 -16.29 11.81
N SER A 63 -28.87 -16.31 10.77
CA SER A 63 -28.68 -15.48 9.57
C SER A 63 -28.88 -13.99 9.85
N GLU A 64 -29.88 -13.63 10.67
CA GLU A 64 -30.07 -12.24 11.12
C GLU A 64 -28.95 -11.77 12.04
N GLN A 65 -28.49 -12.63 12.97
CA GLN A 65 -27.35 -12.31 13.84
C GLN A 65 -26.04 -12.20 13.06
N ASN A 66 -25.84 -13.05 12.05
CA ASN A 66 -24.69 -12.94 11.16
C ASN A 66 -24.77 -11.64 10.35
N TRP A 67 -25.95 -11.27 9.84
CA TRP A 67 -26.14 -10.02 9.09
C TRP A 67 -25.82 -8.79 9.94
N THR A 68 -26.27 -8.73 11.19
CA THR A 68 -25.97 -7.61 12.08
C THR A 68 -24.48 -7.50 12.38
N VAL A 69 -23.82 -8.62 12.68
CA VAL A 69 -22.36 -8.65 12.93
C VAL A 69 -21.57 -8.25 11.68
N LEU A 70 -21.96 -8.73 10.50
CA LEU A 70 -21.33 -8.34 9.23
C LEU A 70 -21.53 -6.85 8.94
N SER A 71 -22.71 -6.31 9.21
CA SER A 71 -23.01 -4.88 9.06
C SER A 71 -22.15 -4.04 10.01
N GLU A 72 -22.08 -4.40 11.29
CA GLU A 72 -21.20 -3.73 12.27
C GLU A 72 -19.74 -3.76 11.82
N GLN A 73 -19.25 -4.93 11.40
CA GLN A 73 -17.88 -5.05 10.86
C GLN A 73 -17.65 -4.16 9.63
N LEU A 74 -18.64 -4.04 8.75
CA LEU A 74 -18.58 -3.16 7.59
C LEU A 74 -18.44 -1.70 8.04
N THR A 75 -19.26 -1.26 9.00
CA THR A 75 -19.20 0.12 9.51
C THR A 75 -17.87 0.45 10.17
N VAL A 76 -17.30 -0.49 10.94
CA VAL A 76 -15.98 -0.34 11.56
C VAL A 76 -14.89 -0.22 10.50
N LYS A 77 -14.94 -1.06 9.45
CA LYS A 77 -13.98 -0.99 8.34
C LYS A 77 -14.12 0.30 7.55
N ASP A 78 -15.33 0.75 7.27
CA ASP A 78 -15.56 2.04 6.60
C ASP A 78 -15.01 3.21 7.41
N GLN A 79 -15.14 3.17 8.73
CA GLN A 79 -14.58 4.18 9.61
C GLN A 79 -13.05 4.15 9.62
N GLN A 80 -12.43 2.97 9.66
CA GLN A 80 -10.98 2.82 9.51
C GLN A 80 -10.48 3.34 8.16
N ILE A 81 -11.19 3.05 7.06
CA ILE A 81 -10.84 3.56 5.73
C ILE A 81 -10.89 5.09 5.71
N LYS A 82 -11.91 5.69 6.30
CA LYS A 82 -12.02 7.16 6.41
C LYS A 82 -10.87 7.76 7.21
N GLU A 83 -10.52 7.15 8.33
CA GLU A 83 -9.41 7.62 9.16
C GLU A 83 -8.07 7.53 8.43
N LEU A 84 -7.79 6.40 7.78
CA LEU A 84 -6.58 6.22 6.97
C LEU A 84 -6.50 7.21 5.81
N HIS A 85 -7.63 7.50 5.13
CA HIS A 85 -7.67 8.52 4.10
C HIS A 85 -7.36 9.92 4.63
N GLU A 86 -7.87 10.27 5.81
CA GLU A 86 -7.57 11.57 6.42
C GLU A 86 -6.10 11.67 6.84
N GLN A 87 -5.53 10.61 7.41
CA GLN A 87 -4.08 10.54 7.71
C GLN A 87 -3.23 10.68 6.44
N LEU A 88 -3.62 10.02 5.35
CA LEU A 88 -2.91 10.10 4.07
C LEU A 88 -2.97 11.52 3.50
N LYS A 89 -4.12 12.20 3.61
CA LYS A 89 -4.28 13.59 3.19
C LYS A 89 -3.40 14.54 4.01
N GLN A 90 -3.29 14.32 5.31
CA GLN A 90 -2.39 15.10 6.18
C GLN A 90 -0.92 14.85 5.84
N ALA A 91 -0.52 13.59 5.63
CA ALA A 91 0.82 13.22 5.22
C ALA A 91 1.19 13.86 3.88
N GLN A 92 0.29 13.84 2.89
CA GLN A 92 0.50 14.49 1.60
C GLN A 92 0.75 16.00 1.76
N LYS A 93 -0.07 16.67 2.56
CA LYS A 93 0.11 18.11 2.84
C LYS A 93 1.47 18.41 3.48
N LEU A 94 1.93 17.57 4.39
CA LEU A 94 3.26 17.73 5.01
C LEU A 94 4.39 17.52 4.00
N VAL A 95 4.24 16.56 3.09
CA VAL A 95 5.20 16.32 2.00
C VAL A 95 5.26 17.54 1.08
N ASP A 96 4.11 18.09 0.67
CA ASP A 96 4.06 19.27 -0.19
C ASP A 96 4.73 20.49 0.49
N GLN A 97 4.49 20.68 1.79
CA GLN A 97 5.14 21.73 2.58
C GLN A 97 6.66 21.53 2.67
N ALA A 98 7.11 20.30 2.91
CA ALA A 98 8.53 19.98 2.98
C ALA A 98 9.24 20.21 1.63
N GLN A 99 8.61 19.82 0.52
CA GLN A 99 9.11 20.06 -0.83
C GLN A 99 9.21 21.56 -1.12
N GLN A 100 8.19 22.35 -0.77
CA GLN A 100 8.22 23.81 -0.96
C GLN A 100 9.35 24.47 -0.15
N LEU A 101 9.54 24.05 1.11
CA LEU A 101 10.63 24.55 1.94
C LEU A 101 11.99 24.16 1.35
N GLN A 102 12.15 22.92 0.90
CA GLN A 102 13.39 22.46 0.27
C GLN A 102 13.74 23.30 -0.96
N LEU A 103 12.79 23.52 -1.87
CA LEU A 103 12.99 24.36 -3.05
C LEU A 103 13.41 25.79 -2.67
N LYS A 104 12.73 26.39 -1.68
CA LYS A 104 13.09 27.72 -1.18
C LYS A 104 14.51 27.77 -0.63
N THR A 105 14.93 26.75 0.12
CA THR A 105 16.29 26.69 0.67
C THR A 105 17.35 26.49 -0.41
N GLN A 106 17.05 25.72 -1.46
CA GLN A 106 17.94 25.54 -2.61
C GLN A 106 18.14 26.87 -3.36
N LEU A 107 17.05 27.58 -3.68
CA LEU A 107 17.12 28.89 -4.34
C LEU A 107 17.91 29.92 -3.52
N GLN A 108 17.69 29.96 -2.19
CA GLN A 108 18.44 30.86 -1.31
C GLN A 108 19.93 30.49 -1.21
N LEU A 109 20.28 29.21 -1.35
CA LEU A 109 21.67 28.76 -1.36
C LEU A 109 22.35 29.17 -2.66
N GLU A 110 21.68 28.96 -3.80
CA GLU A 110 22.15 29.36 -5.13
C GLU A 110 22.37 30.88 -5.18
N GLU A 111 21.40 31.69 -4.73
CA GLU A 111 21.53 33.15 -4.68
C GLU A 111 22.74 33.60 -3.83
N LYS A 112 22.98 32.91 -2.70
CA LYS A 112 24.15 33.19 -1.86
C LYS A 112 25.46 32.79 -2.53
N GLN A 113 25.49 31.64 -3.21
CA GLN A 113 26.66 31.18 -3.96
C GLN A 113 26.99 32.15 -5.09
N GLU A 114 26.00 32.61 -5.85
CA GLU A 114 26.17 33.63 -6.89
C GLU A 114 26.73 34.94 -6.32
N LYS A 115 26.17 35.42 -5.20
CA LYS A 115 26.69 36.62 -4.53
C LYS A 115 28.14 36.47 -4.08
N ILE A 116 28.52 35.30 -3.56
CA ILE A 116 29.91 35.02 -3.18
C ILE A 116 30.81 35.07 -4.41
N LEU A 117 30.43 34.43 -5.51
CA LEU A 117 31.20 34.46 -6.76
C LEU A 117 31.39 35.89 -7.32
N LEU A 118 30.34 36.72 -7.25
CA LEU A 118 30.42 38.14 -7.63
C LEU A 118 31.35 38.94 -6.72
N LEU A 119 31.31 38.69 -5.41
CA LEU A 119 32.22 39.35 -4.46
C LEU A 119 33.68 38.88 -4.63
N GLU A 120 33.90 37.61 -4.96
CA GLU A 120 35.23 37.07 -5.23
C GLU A 120 35.83 37.63 -6.53
N SER A 121 35.02 37.83 -7.56
CA SER A 121 35.44 38.45 -8.81
C SER A 121 35.73 39.95 -8.64
N ALA A 122 34.86 40.69 -7.94
CA ALA A 122 35.10 42.10 -7.62
C ALA A 122 36.38 42.29 -6.77
N ASN A 123 36.61 41.44 -5.76
CA ASN A 123 37.85 41.49 -4.98
C ASN A 123 39.10 41.14 -5.81
N LYS A 124 39.00 40.33 -6.87
CA LYS A 124 40.15 40.07 -7.75
C LYS A 124 40.48 41.25 -8.66
N GLU A 125 39.48 42.03 -9.07
CA GLU A 125 39.67 43.25 -9.86
C GLU A 125 40.17 44.43 -9.01
N ASP A 126 39.80 44.48 -7.72
CA ASP A 126 40.16 45.55 -6.77
C ASP A 126 41.42 45.27 -5.92
N VAL A 127 42.29 44.34 -6.32
CA VAL A 127 43.64 44.24 -5.74
C VAL A 127 44.61 45.00 -6.64
N PRO A 128 44.80 46.34 -6.47
CA PRO A 128 46.04 46.94 -6.90
C PRO A 128 47.14 46.22 -6.12
N GLU A 129 48.22 45.82 -6.78
CA GLU A 129 49.38 45.19 -6.16
C GLU A 129 49.85 46.04 -4.95
N LYS A 130 49.38 45.76 -3.73
CA LYS A 130 49.79 46.46 -2.52
C LYS A 130 51.17 45.98 -2.07
N LYS A 131 52.13 45.99 -2.99
CA LYS A 131 53.56 45.94 -2.70
C LYS A 131 54.04 47.36 -2.36
N GLY A 132 53.66 47.87 -1.19
CA GLY A 132 54.19 49.19 -0.80
C GLY A 132 53.85 49.63 0.62
N PHE A 133 52.61 49.39 1.06
CA PHE A 133 52.15 49.99 2.32
C PHE A 133 52.78 49.34 3.57
N TRP A 134 52.72 48.02 3.70
CA TRP A 134 53.29 47.31 4.86
C TRP A 134 54.81 47.18 4.82
N ARG A 135 55.40 47.15 3.61
CA ARG A 135 56.86 47.16 3.43
C ARG A 135 57.49 48.48 3.87
N SER A 136 56.80 49.61 3.70
CA SER A 136 57.29 50.93 4.14
C SER A 136 57.17 51.17 5.65
N LEU A 137 56.25 50.49 6.34
CA LEU A 137 56.01 50.68 7.77
C LEU A 137 56.75 49.67 8.67
N PHE A 138 57.06 48.48 8.16
CA PHE A 138 57.67 47.40 8.95
C PHE A 138 58.87 46.71 8.26
N GLY A 139 59.28 47.19 7.09
CA GLY A 139 60.49 46.73 6.42
C GLY A 139 61.71 47.39 7.04
N LYS A 140 62.52 46.59 7.75
CA LYS A 140 63.95 46.89 7.96
C LYS A 140 64.70 46.81 6.63
#